data_AF-A0A383DB61-F1
#
_entry.id   AF-A0A383DB61-F1
#
_cell.length_a   1.000
_cell.length_b   1.000
_cell.length_c   1.000
_cell.angle_alpha   90.00
_cell.angle_beta   90.00
_cell.angle_gamma   90.00
#
_symmetry.space_group_name_H-M   'P 1'
#
loop_
_entity.id
_entity.type
_entity.pdbx_description
1 polymer ?
#
loop_
_entity_poly.entity_id
_entity_poly.type
_entity_poly.pdbx_seq_one_letter_code
_entity_poly.pdbx_strand_id
1 'polypeptide(L)'
;MSLPSQAEYVIVGAGIHGLSTAWRLAERLTAAGESVEGRIVIVDKADRISAGATGIACGVVRNNYFQPAMRKLMAHSVSIWESDPEAFSYHANGYMQISCEKMREDVKQIHAEQKAIGYESVFIEGEKESREYMLNLFDDWQAQGITSVLHEK
;
A
#
# COMPACT_ATOMS: atom_id res chain seq x y z
N MET A 1 6.73 24.75 -22.48
CA MET A 1 8.06 24.64 -21.85
C MET A 1 8.95 23.81 -22.76
N SER A 2 10.19 24.24 -22.99
CA SER A 2 11.20 23.40 -23.64
C SER A 2 11.80 22.43 -22.63
N LEU A 3 12.16 21.22 -23.06
CA LEU A 3 12.95 20.30 -22.24
C LEU A 3 14.29 20.96 -21.86
N PRO A 4 14.75 20.82 -20.60
CA PRO A 4 16.08 21.29 -20.23
C PRO A 4 17.15 20.48 -20.96
N SER A 5 18.28 21.13 -21.27
CA SER A 5 19.40 20.46 -21.97
C SER A 5 20.22 19.53 -21.06
N GLN A 6 20.07 19.68 -19.74
CA GLN A 6 20.71 18.86 -18.72
C GLN A 6 19.85 18.80 -17.46
N ALA A 7 19.98 17.72 -16.70
CA ALA A 7 19.41 17.56 -15.36
C ALA A 7 20.31 16.60 -14.57
N GLU A 8 20.32 16.74 -13.25
CA GLU A 8 21.10 15.86 -12.38
C GLU A 8 20.40 14.51 -12.19
N TYR A 9 19.07 14.55 -12.01
CA TYR A 9 18.23 13.37 -11.87
C TYR A 9 17.21 13.33 -13.01
N VAL A 10 17.27 12.26 -13.80
CA VAL A 10 16.27 11.97 -14.83
C VAL A 10 15.50 10.72 -14.42
N ILE A 11 14.20 10.87 -14.21
CA ILE A 11 13.28 9.79 -13.84
C ILE A 11 12.44 9.44 -15.07
N VAL A 12 12.49 8.18 -15.49
CA VAL A 12 11.72 7.68 -16.62
C VAL A 12 10.43 7.03 -16.13
N GLY A 13 9.30 7.70 -16.36
CA GLY A 13 7.96 7.29 -15.98
C GLY A 13 7.34 8.24 -14.95
N ALA A 14 6.21 8.86 -15.30
CA ALA A 14 5.41 9.74 -14.45
C ALA A 14 4.22 8.98 -13.81
N GLY A 15 4.44 7.73 -13.41
CA GLY A 15 3.52 6.98 -12.54
C GLY A 15 3.86 7.17 -11.06
N ILE A 16 3.11 6.52 -10.17
CA ILE A 16 3.26 6.68 -8.71
C ILE A 16 4.69 6.44 -8.22
N HIS A 17 5.41 5.46 -8.76
CA HIS A 17 6.80 5.20 -8.39
C HIS A 17 7.74 6.33 -8.80
N GLY A 18 7.60 6.86 -10.03
CA GLY A 18 8.46 7.94 -10.51
C GLY A 18 8.16 9.27 -9.81
N LEU A 19 6.88 9.59 -9.62
CA LEU A 19 6.44 10.79 -8.91
C LEU A 19 6.86 10.76 -7.44
N SER A 20 6.67 9.64 -6.73
CA SER A 20 7.11 9.51 -5.34
C SER A 20 8.64 9.55 -5.21
N THR A 21 9.37 8.96 -6.16
CA THR A 21 10.83 9.07 -6.20
C THR A 21 11.28 10.52 -6.36
N ALA A 22 10.68 11.26 -7.31
CA ALA A 22 10.98 12.67 -7.52
C ALA A 22 10.70 13.51 -6.28
N TRP A 23 9.56 13.26 -5.62
CA TRP A 23 9.19 13.93 -4.37
C TRP A 23 10.20 13.67 -3.26
N ARG A 24 10.58 12.41 -3.01
CA ARG A 24 11.57 12.08 -1.97
C ARG A 24 12.97 12.63 -2.29
N LEU A 25 13.35 12.74 -3.56
CA LEU A 25 14.60 13.42 -3.95
C LEU A 25 14.52 14.92 -3.66
N ALA A 26 13.42 15.58 -4.01
CA ALA A 26 13.22 17.00 -3.74
C ALA A 26 13.28 17.30 -2.23
N GLU A 27 12.67 16.46 -1.39
CA GLU A 27 12.75 16.59 0.07
C GLU A 27 14.19 16.45 0.59
N ARG A 28 14.97 15.49 0.06
CA ARG A 28 16.37 15.31 0.46
C ARG A 28 17.24 16.50 0.08
N LEU A 29 17.08 17.03 -1.14
CA LEU A 29 17.79 18.23 -1.59
C LEU A 29 17.43 19.44 -0.71
N THR A 30 16.14 19.62 -0.43
CA THR A 30 15.64 20.69 0.42
C THR A 30 16.22 20.58 1.84
N ALA A 31 16.25 19.37 2.42
CA ALA A 31 16.82 19.12 3.74
C ALA A 31 18.34 19.36 3.79
N ALA A 32 19.05 19.18 2.68
CA ALA A 32 20.46 19.51 2.54
C ALA A 32 20.73 21.01 2.31
N GLY A 33 19.69 21.85 2.22
CA GLY A 33 19.81 23.27 1.91
C GLY A 33 20.11 23.57 0.44
N GLU A 34 19.88 22.59 -0.45
CA GLU A 34 20.15 22.71 -1.87
C GLU A 34 18.88 23.11 -2.65
N SER A 35 19.04 23.84 -3.77
CA SER A 35 17.93 24.12 -4.68
C SER A 35 17.46 22.85 -5.40
N VAL A 36 16.16 22.73 -5.63
CA VAL A 36 15.52 21.66 -6.42
C VAL A 36 15.35 22.07 -7.89
N GLU A 37 15.26 23.38 -8.16
CA GLU A 37 14.89 23.92 -9.47
C GLU A 37 15.85 23.43 -10.57
N GLY A 38 15.29 22.87 -11.64
CA GLY A 38 16.05 22.39 -12.80
C GLY A 38 16.88 21.12 -12.58
N ARG A 39 16.88 20.52 -11.38
CA ARG A 39 17.71 19.33 -11.08
C ARG A 39 17.00 18.00 -11.31
N ILE A 40 15.70 17.96 -11.09
CA ILE A 40 14.88 16.75 -11.24
C ILE A 40 13.98 16.90 -12.46
N VAL A 41 14.11 15.99 -13.42
CA VAL A 41 13.28 15.93 -14.62
C VAL A 41 12.60 14.57 -14.67
N ILE A 42 11.28 14.57 -14.79
CA ILE A 42 10.48 13.37 -15.02
C ILE A 42 10.09 13.36 -16.49
N VAL A 43 10.43 12.28 -17.20
CA VAL A 43 10.02 12.07 -18.59
C VAL A 43 9.05 10.91 -18.65
N ASP A 44 7.97 11.04 -19.40
CA ASP A 44 7.05 9.95 -19.71
C ASP A 44 6.85 9.86 -21.21
N LYS A 45 6.58 8.65 -21.69
CA LYS A 45 6.23 8.38 -23.09
C LYS A 45 4.78 8.76 -23.41
N ALA A 46 3.95 8.92 -22.39
CA ALA A 46 2.53 9.25 -22.51
C ALA A 46 2.28 10.75 -22.38
N ASP A 47 1.23 11.23 -23.05
CA ASP A 47 0.81 12.64 -22.99
C ASP A 47 0.11 13.03 -21.68
N ARG A 48 -0.02 12.09 -20.73
CA ARG A 48 -0.69 12.30 -19.45
C ARG A 48 0.10 11.67 -18.30
N ILE A 49 0.14 12.37 -17.17
CA ILE A 49 0.69 11.85 -15.90
C ILE A 49 -0.15 10.65 -15.46
N SER A 50 0.52 9.62 -14.91
CA SER A 50 -0.11 8.40 -14.41
C SER A 50 -0.91 7.59 -15.45
N ALA A 51 -0.67 7.78 -16.74
CA ALA A 51 -1.39 7.05 -17.81
C ALA A 51 -1.13 5.53 -17.87
N GLY A 52 -0.19 5.02 -17.08
CA GLY A 52 0.13 3.59 -16.98
C GLY A 52 -0.68 2.86 -15.89
N ALA A 53 -0.05 1.86 -15.26
CA ALA A 53 -0.67 1.04 -14.20
C ALA A 53 -1.25 1.87 -13.05
N THR A 54 -0.66 3.02 -12.73
CA THR A 54 -1.18 3.94 -11.72
C THR A 54 -2.60 4.42 -12.03
N GLY A 55 -2.89 4.80 -13.28
CA GLY A 55 -4.19 5.34 -13.67
C GLY A 55 -5.30 4.30 -13.81
N ILE A 56 -4.96 3.00 -13.76
CA ILE A 56 -5.92 1.88 -13.83
C ILE A 56 -5.92 1.03 -12.55
N ALA A 57 -5.17 1.43 -11.53
CA ALA A 57 -5.10 0.71 -10.26
C ALA A 57 -6.44 0.82 -9.52
N CYS A 58 -6.86 -0.27 -8.88
CA CYS A 58 -8.08 -0.30 -8.05
C CYS A 58 -7.87 0.27 -6.62
N GLY A 59 -6.71 0.90 -6.35
CA GLY A 59 -6.49 1.70 -5.14
C GLY A 59 -6.37 0.95 -3.81
N VAL A 60 -6.21 -0.38 -3.81
CA VAL A 60 -6.08 -1.14 -2.56
C VAL A 60 -4.70 -0.92 -1.92
N VAL A 61 -4.70 -0.38 -0.71
CA VAL A 61 -3.52 -0.20 0.15
C VAL A 61 -3.63 -1.16 1.34
N ARG A 62 -2.59 -1.96 1.60
CA ARG A 62 -2.60 -3.03 2.63
C ARG A 62 -1.19 -3.47 3.02
N ASN A 63 -1.04 -4.12 4.17
CA ASN A 63 0.21 -4.75 4.61
C ASN A 63 0.25 -6.27 4.44
N ASN A 64 -0.88 -6.89 4.09
CA ASN A 64 -1.05 -8.34 3.99
C ASN A 64 -0.21 -8.97 2.86
N TYR A 65 1.06 -9.22 3.14
CA TYR A 65 2.03 -9.86 2.26
C TYR A 65 2.67 -11.04 2.98
N PHE A 66 3.07 -12.09 2.26
CA PHE A 66 3.66 -13.29 2.86
C PHE A 66 5.16 -13.14 3.21
N GLN A 67 5.91 -12.34 2.45
CA GLN A 67 7.35 -12.21 2.66
C GLN A 67 7.68 -11.17 3.74
N PRO A 68 8.53 -11.50 4.74
CA PRO A 68 8.88 -10.56 5.82
C PRO A 68 9.47 -9.23 5.36
N ALA A 69 10.35 -9.26 4.35
CA ALA A 69 10.95 -8.05 3.79
C ALA A 69 9.90 -7.12 3.18
N MET A 70 8.89 -7.69 2.51
CA MET A 70 7.78 -6.94 1.93
C MET A 70 6.94 -6.27 3.01
N ARG A 71 6.65 -6.93 4.14
CA ARG A 71 5.81 -6.34 5.20
C ARG A 71 6.39 -5.06 5.79
N LYS A 72 7.71 -5.01 6.06
CA LYS A 72 8.33 -3.79 6.57
C LYS A 72 8.24 -2.65 5.56
N LEU A 73 8.49 -2.95 4.28
CA LEU A 73 8.36 -1.98 3.21
C LEU A 73 6.92 -1.49 3.06
N MET A 74 5.94 -2.39 3.10
CA MET A 74 4.53 -2.05 2.96
C MET A 74 4.01 -1.28 4.18
N ALA A 75 4.46 -1.59 5.39
CA ALA A 75 4.09 -0.82 6.59
C ALA A 75 4.60 0.62 6.49
N HIS A 76 5.85 0.78 6.01
CA HIS A 76 6.37 2.11 5.69
C HIS A 76 5.50 2.80 4.62
N SER A 77 5.17 2.13 3.51
CA SER A 77 4.34 2.73 2.46
C SER A 77 2.94 3.10 2.95
N VAL A 78 2.28 2.26 3.77
CA VAL A 78 0.99 2.56 4.40
C VAL A 78 1.09 3.80 5.27
N SER A 79 2.14 3.94 6.08
CA SER A 79 2.33 5.15 6.92
C SER A 79 2.47 6.44 6.11
N ILE A 80 2.93 6.37 4.86
CA ILE A 80 2.96 7.54 3.96
C ILE A 80 1.56 7.89 3.49
N TRP A 81 0.73 6.91 3.10
CA TRP A 81 -0.67 7.15 2.76
C TRP A 81 -1.45 7.75 3.93
N GLU A 82 -1.17 7.31 5.14
CA GLU A 82 -1.79 7.80 6.38
C GLU A 82 -1.29 9.17 6.83
N SER A 83 -0.14 9.63 6.33
CA SER A 83 0.48 10.89 6.77
C SER A 83 -0.27 12.14 6.31
N ASP A 84 -0.94 12.06 5.16
CA ASP A 84 -1.80 13.13 4.63
C ASP A 84 -2.98 12.53 3.85
N PRO A 85 -4.00 12.00 4.56
CA PRO A 85 -5.09 11.29 3.90
C PRO A 85 -5.92 12.19 2.97
N GLU A 86 -6.00 13.49 3.26
CA GLU A 86 -6.70 14.45 2.42
C GLU A 86 -5.96 14.66 1.10
N ALA A 87 -4.66 14.95 1.14
CA ALA A 87 -3.86 15.16 -0.07
C ALA A 87 -3.81 13.91 -0.96
N PHE A 88 -3.83 12.73 -0.35
CA PHE A 88 -3.76 11.46 -1.08
C PHE A 88 -5.13 10.84 -1.40
N SER A 89 -6.24 11.47 -0.98
CA SER A 89 -7.58 10.88 -1.05
C SER A 89 -7.62 9.46 -0.47
N TYR A 90 -6.91 9.24 0.64
CA TYR A 90 -6.81 7.96 1.29
C TYR A 90 -8.00 7.74 2.23
N HIS A 91 -8.67 6.59 2.05
CA HIS A 91 -9.80 6.18 2.87
C HIS A 91 -9.42 4.91 3.63
N ALA A 92 -9.25 5.03 4.95
CA ALA A 92 -8.91 3.93 5.85
C ALA A 92 -10.12 3.00 6.07
N ASN A 93 -10.48 2.24 5.03
CA ASN A 93 -11.61 1.30 5.04
C ASN A 93 -11.21 -0.10 5.55
N GLY A 94 -9.95 -0.29 5.93
CA GLY A 94 -9.37 -1.59 6.29
C GLY A 94 -9.15 -2.52 5.10
N TYR A 95 -8.58 -3.70 5.39
CA TYR A 95 -8.40 -4.79 4.43
C TYR A 95 -8.66 -6.13 5.09
N MET A 96 -9.42 -7.00 4.42
CA MET A 96 -9.75 -8.32 4.95
C MET A 96 -9.32 -9.44 4.01
N GLN A 97 -8.60 -10.42 4.54
CA GLN A 97 -8.38 -11.70 3.88
C GLN A 97 -9.18 -12.79 4.57
N ILE A 98 -10.14 -13.33 3.83
CA ILE A 98 -11.03 -14.42 4.22
C ILE A 98 -10.48 -15.70 3.60
N SER A 99 -10.18 -16.70 4.43
CA SER A 99 -9.34 -17.83 4.02
C SER A 99 -9.95 -19.18 4.37
N CYS A 100 -9.70 -20.18 3.52
CA CYS A 100 -10.02 -21.58 3.77
C CYS A 100 -8.86 -22.30 4.47
N GLU A 101 -9.08 -23.58 4.80
CA GLU A 101 -8.17 -24.37 5.64
C GLU A 101 -6.73 -24.38 5.13
N LYS A 102 -6.57 -24.51 3.82
CA LYS A 102 -5.26 -24.60 3.18
C LYS A 102 -4.38 -23.37 3.43
N MET A 103 -4.99 -22.21 3.68
CA MET A 103 -4.29 -20.94 3.88
C MET A 103 -4.16 -20.58 5.37
N ARG A 104 -4.74 -21.37 6.28
CA ARG A 104 -4.87 -21.01 7.71
C ARG A 104 -3.52 -20.70 8.35
N GLU A 105 -2.55 -21.59 8.20
CA GLU A 105 -1.20 -21.44 8.79
C GLU A 105 -0.44 -20.26 8.18
N ASP A 106 -0.51 -20.07 6.86
CA ASP A 106 0.13 -18.94 6.18
C ASP A 106 -0.42 -17.60 6.69
N VAL A 107 -1.74 -17.51 6.91
CA VAL A 107 -2.38 -16.28 7.41
C VAL A 107 -2.07 -16.04 8.89
N LYS A 108 -1.99 -17.11 9.68
CA LYS A 108 -1.55 -17.04 11.07
C LYS A 108 -0.13 -16.51 11.18
N GLN A 109 0.76 -16.96 10.30
CA GLN A 109 2.12 -16.42 10.18
C GLN A 109 2.09 -14.93 9.80
N ILE A 110 1.29 -14.54 8.80
CA ILE A 110 1.14 -13.13 8.40
C ILE A 110 0.73 -12.25 9.60
N HIS A 111 -0.27 -12.67 10.37
CA HIS A 111 -0.72 -11.93 11.55
C HIS A 111 0.38 -11.80 12.62
N ALA A 112 1.08 -12.90 12.92
CA ALA A 112 2.18 -12.89 13.88
C ALA A 112 3.29 -11.90 13.47
N GLU A 113 3.59 -11.84 12.18
CA GLU A 113 4.61 -10.93 11.64
C GLU A 113 4.13 -9.48 11.58
N GLN A 114 2.84 -9.22 11.32
CA GLN A 114 2.23 -7.89 11.48
C GLN A 114 2.33 -7.39 12.93
N LYS A 115 1.96 -8.25 13.88
CA LYS A 115 2.06 -7.95 15.31
C LYS A 115 3.51 -7.65 15.74
N ALA A 116 4.48 -8.38 15.19
CA ALA A 116 5.90 -8.19 15.50
C ALA A 116 6.45 -6.83 15.06
N ILE A 117 5.83 -6.18 14.06
CA ILE A 117 6.20 -4.83 13.61
C ILE A 117 5.23 -3.75 14.11
N GLY A 118 4.30 -4.10 15.00
CA GLY A 118 3.30 -3.16 15.55
C GLY A 118 2.20 -2.76 14.57
N TYR A 119 1.98 -3.53 13.50
CA TYR A 119 0.91 -3.25 12.54
C TYR A 119 -0.43 -3.78 13.05
N GLU A 120 -1.45 -2.92 13.12
CA GLU A 120 -2.75 -3.25 13.68
C GLU A 120 -3.52 -4.23 12.78
N SER A 121 -3.87 -5.39 13.34
CA SER A 121 -4.71 -6.39 12.69
C SER A 121 -5.34 -7.32 13.73
N VAL A 122 -6.45 -7.95 13.35
CA VAL A 122 -7.06 -9.03 14.13
C VAL A 122 -7.08 -10.31 13.31
N PHE A 123 -6.81 -11.43 13.96
CA PHE A 123 -6.90 -12.76 13.37
C PHE A 123 -7.98 -13.57 14.08
N ILE A 124 -8.99 -13.96 13.31
CA ILE A 124 -10.08 -14.83 13.74
C ILE A 124 -9.76 -16.22 13.19
N GLU A 125 -9.66 -17.21 14.08
CA GLU A 125 -9.26 -18.57 13.73
C GLU A 125 -10.37 -19.55 14.13
N GLY A 126 -10.77 -20.41 13.19
CA GLY A 126 -11.88 -21.34 13.36
C GLY A 126 -13.08 -21.01 12.47
N GLU A 127 -13.79 -22.04 12.03
CA GLU A 127 -14.94 -21.89 11.11
C GLU A 127 -16.11 -21.16 11.77
N LYS A 128 -16.44 -21.54 13.01
CA LYS A 128 -17.54 -20.93 13.76
C LYS A 128 -17.24 -19.46 14.08
N GLU A 129 -16.04 -19.19 14.58
CA GLU A 129 -15.56 -17.87 14.97
C GLU A 129 -15.50 -16.94 13.76
N SER A 130 -14.96 -17.44 12.63
CA SER A 130 -14.93 -16.68 11.37
C SER A 130 -16.34 -16.38 10.89
N ARG A 131 -17.26 -17.35 10.96
CA ARG A 131 -18.66 -17.13 10.58
C ARG A 131 -19.34 -16.09 11.46
N GLU A 132 -19.20 -16.19 12.78
CA GLU A 132 -19.77 -15.21 13.72
C GLU A 132 -19.19 -13.82 13.47
N TYR A 133 -17.88 -13.72 13.23
CA TYR A 133 -17.23 -12.45 12.89
C TYR A 133 -17.79 -11.83 11.61
N MET A 134 -17.95 -12.62 10.54
CA MET A 134 -18.49 -12.14 9.27
C MET A 134 -19.97 -11.75 9.39
N LEU A 135 -20.78 -12.49 10.14
CA LEU A 135 -22.20 -12.16 10.36
C LEU A 135 -22.41 -10.84 11.13
N ASN A 136 -21.46 -10.46 11.98
CA ASN A 136 -21.49 -9.17 12.67
C ASN A 136 -21.21 -7.98 11.73
N LEU A 137 -20.57 -8.22 10.58
CA LEU A 137 -20.26 -7.20 9.57
C LEU A 137 -21.26 -7.21 8.41
N PHE A 138 -21.72 -8.41 8.02
CA PHE A 138 -22.64 -8.66 6.91
C PHE A 138 -23.67 -9.68 7.38
N ASP A 139 -24.88 -9.20 7.72
CA ASP A 139 -25.95 -10.01 8.29
C ASP A 139 -26.45 -11.11 7.32
N ASP A 140 -26.24 -10.92 6.03
CA ASP A 140 -26.56 -11.85 4.95
C ASP A 140 -25.42 -12.82 4.59
N TRP A 141 -24.35 -12.92 5.39
CA TRP A 141 -23.17 -13.73 5.06
C TRP A 141 -23.47 -15.23 4.79
N GLN A 142 -23.17 -15.67 3.56
CA GLN A 142 -23.45 -17.04 3.08
C GLN A 142 -22.20 -17.87 2.77
N ALA A 143 -21.00 -17.29 2.76
CA ALA A 143 -19.81 -18.04 2.35
C ALA A 143 -19.47 -19.16 3.34
N GLN A 144 -19.08 -20.32 2.79
CA GLN A 144 -18.79 -21.55 3.52
C GLN A 144 -17.32 -21.94 3.37
N GLY A 145 -16.83 -22.86 4.21
CA GLY A 145 -15.45 -23.35 4.16
C GLY A 145 -14.40 -22.32 4.56
N ILE A 146 -14.83 -21.24 5.23
CA ILE A 146 -13.94 -20.22 5.79
C ILE A 146 -13.49 -20.70 7.16
N THR A 147 -12.18 -20.69 7.38
CA THR A 147 -11.56 -21.19 8.61
C THR A 147 -10.69 -20.15 9.29
N SER A 148 -10.40 -19.04 8.61
CA SER A 148 -9.78 -17.89 9.22
C SER A 148 -10.09 -16.58 8.51
N VAL A 149 -10.05 -15.49 9.27
CA VAL A 149 -10.16 -14.11 8.79
C VAL A 149 -9.03 -13.28 9.38
N LEU A 150 -8.23 -12.66 8.53
CA LEU A 150 -7.28 -11.61 8.92
C LEU A 150 -7.83 -10.26 8.48
N HIS A 151 -8.03 -9.35 9.43
CA HIS A 151 -8.60 -8.03 9.17
C HIS A 151 -7.66 -6.93 9.67
N GLU A 152 -7.13 -6.14 8.75
CA GLU A 152 -6.45 -4.86 8.97
C GLU A 152 -7.51 -3.77 9.12
N LYS A 153 -7.42 -2.95 10.17
CA LYS A 153 -8.41 -1.92 10.46
C LYS A 153 -8.02 -0.56 9.88
#